data_AF-A0A429HNN4-F1
#
_entry.id   AF-A0A429HNN4-F1
#
_cell.length_a   1.000
_cell.length_b   1.000
_cell.length_c   1.000
_cell.angle_alpha   90.00
_cell.angle_beta   90.00
_cell.angle_gamma   90.00
#
_symmetry.space_group_name_H-M   'P 1'
#
loop_
_entity.id
_entity.type
_entity.pdbx_description
1 polymer ?
#
loop_
_entity_poly.entity_id
_entity_poly.type
_entity_poly.pdbx_seq_one_letter_code
_entity_poly.pdbx_strand_id
1 'polypeptide(L)'
;MSASPSTAEQGWDQATFRCGRCGADRTVTAEDAYLKAVGAHSDAHAVFDRLNQIERDGFASILRVVLADPDLGREFLALMDVQQPTTRPNPNTQEGAGP
;
A
#
# COMPACT_ATOMS: atom_id res chain seq x y z
N MET A 1 -49.50 -18.95 -13.23
CA MET A 1 -48.25 -19.09 -12.45
C MET A 1 -47.15 -18.54 -13.34
N SER A 2 -46.84 -17.25 -13.24
CA SER A 2 -45.83 -16.61 -14.07
C SER A 2 -44.60 -16.40 -13.21
N ALA A 3 -43.56 -17.18 -13.46
CA ALA A 3 -42.26 -16.97 -12.85
C ALA A 3 -41.66 -15.69 -13.45
N SER A 4 -41.56 -14.64 -12.64
CA SER A 4 -40.73 -13.48 -12.98
C SER A 4 -39.28 -13.97 -13.13
N PRO A 5 -38.52 -13.49 -14.13
CA PRO A 5 -37.12 -13.83 -14.23
C PRO A 5 -36.43 -13.33 -12.97
N SER A 6 -35.86 -14.26 -12.19
CA SER A 6 -34.91 -13.92 -11.15
C SER A 6 -33.84 -13.04 -11.80
N THR A 7 -33.71 -11.81 -11.32
CA THR A 7 -32.59 -10.94 -11.64
C THR A 7 -31.33 -11.71 -11.28
N ALA A 8 -30.76 -12.44 -12.23
CA ALA A 8 -29.38 -12.87 -12.13
C ALA A 8 -28.63 -11.56 -11.95
N GLU A 9 -27.92 -11.42 -10.82
CA GLU A 9 -26.91 -10.39 -10.69
C GLU A 9 -26.07 -10.49 -11.97
N GLN A 10 -26.17 -9.47 -12.84
CA GLN A 10 -25.44 -9.43 -14.10
C GLN A 10 -23.97 -9.27 -13.71
N GLY A 11 -23.35 -10.42 -13.44
CA GLY A 11 -22.10 -10.54 -12.72
C GLY A 11 -20.94 -10.04 -13.55
N TRP A 12 -19.98 -9.42 -12.87
CA TRP A 12 -18.66 -9.18 -13.44
C TRP A 12 -18.02 -10.52 -13.82
N ASP A 13 -18.01 -10.85 -15.11
CA ASP A 13 -17.41 -12.10 -15.58
C ASP A 13 -15.88 -12.03 -15.51
N GLN A 14 -15.30 -10.95 -16.05
CA GLN A 14 -13.85 -10.71 -16.07
C GLN A 14 -13.58 -9.27 -16.54
N ALA A 15 -12.57 -8.63 -15.96
CA ALA A 15 -12.06 -7.35 -16.43
C ALA A 15 -10.54 -7.39 -16.57
N THR A 16 -10.03 -6.72 -17.61
CA THR A 16 -8.60 -6.52 -17.80
C THR A 16 -8.26 -5.05 -17.59
N PHE A 17 -7.47 -4.78 -16.58
CA PHE A 17 -6.82 -3.49 -16.38
C PHE A 17 -5.56 -3.44 -17.24
N ARG A 18 -5.38 -2.34 -18.00
CA ARG A 18 -4.14 -2.05 -18.72
C ARG A 18 -3.68 -0.64 -18.39
N CYS A 19 -2.49 -0.52 -17.84
CA CYS A 19 -1.89 0.77 -17.54
C CYS A 19 -1.33 1.41 -18.80
N GLY A 20 -1.88 2.57 -19.21
CA GLY A 20 -1.39 3.31 -20.37
C GLY A 20 0.02 3.90 -20.19
N ARG A 21 0.53 3.98 -18.96
CA ARG A 21 1.83 4.58 -18.64
C ARG A 21 2.99 3.59 -18.74
N CYS A 22 2.87 2.44 -18.07
CA CYS A 22 3.94 1.45 -18.01
C CYS A 22 3.64 0.18 -18.81
N GLY A 23 2.44 0.06 -19.38
CA GLY A 23 2.04 -1.09 -20.18
C GLY A 23 1.65 -2.33 -19.35
N ALA A 24 1.69 -2.27 -18.02
CA ALA A 24 1.29 -3.37 -17.16
C ALA A 24 -0.17 -3.79 -17.42
N ASP A 25 -0.42 -5.10 -17.46
CA ASP A 25 -1.73 -5.68 -17.59
C ASP A 25 -2.08 -6.57 -16.38
N ARG A 26 -3.36 -6.56 -15.99
CA ARG A 26 -3.88 -7.39 -14.90
C ARG A 26 -5.29 -7.82 -15.27
N THR A 27 -5.52 -9.13 -15.30
CA THR A 27 -6.85 -9.71 -15.46
C THR A 27 -7.37 -10.17 -14.10
N VAL A 28 -8.61 -9.81 -13.80
CA VAL A 28 -9.30 -10.15 -12.56
C VAL A 28 -10.74 -10.54 -12.86
N THR A 29 -11.33 -11.36 -11.99
CA THR A 29 -12.67 -11.94 -12.17
C THR A 29 -13.70 -11.37 -11.20
N ALA A 30 -13.39 -10.25 -10.55
CA ALA A 30 -14.28 -9.58 -9.61
C ALA A 30 -14.05 -8.07 -9.63
N GLU A 31 -15.12 -7.29 -9.45
CA GLU A 31 -15.09 -5.82 -9.46
C GLU A 31 -14.20 -5.24 -8.36
N ASP A 32 -14.33 -5.76 -7.14
CA ASP A 32 -13.56 -5.33 -5.98
C ASP A 32 -12.06 -5.58 -6.19
N ALA A 33 -11.71 -6.75 -6.75
CA ALA A 33 -10.35 -7.09 -7.12
C ALA A 33 -9.81 -6.16 -8.22
N TYR A 34 -10.66 -5.76 -9.18
CA TYR A 34 -10.31 -4.78 -10.20
C TYR A 34 -10.00 -3.42 -9.59
N LEU A 35 -10.91 -2.86 -8.80
CA LEU A 35 -10.72 -1.56 -8.16
C LEU A 35 -9.48 -1.56 -7.26
N LYS A 36 -9.26 -2.63 -6.50
CA LYS A 36 -8.06 -2.80 -5.67
C LYS A 36 -6.78 -2.85 -6.51
N ALA A 37 -6.77 -3.58 -7.63
CA ALA A 37 -5.61 -3.66 -8.51
C ALA A 37 -5.29 -2.31 -9.16
N VAL A 38 -6.30 -1.58 -9.65
CA VAL A 38 -6.12 -0.25 -10.25
C VAL A 38 -5.59 0.75 -9.22
N GLY A 39 -6.17 0.76 -8.02
CA GLY A 39 -5.75 1.64 -6.92
C GLY A 39 -4.30 1.38 -6.52
N ALA A 40 -3.98 0.13 -6.17
CA ALA A 40 -2.61 -0.25 -5.79
C ALA A 40 -1.57 0.06 -6.88
N HIS A 41 -1.94 -0.12 -8.15
CA HIS A 41 -1.04 0.18 -9.26
C HIS A 41 -0.81 1.70 -9.43
N SER A 42 -1.87 2.50 -9.25
CA SER A 42 -1.77 3.96 -9.31
C SER A 42 -0.94 4.50 -8.15
N ASP A 43 -1.14 3.99 -6.94
CA ASP A 43 -0.35 4.36 -5.76
C ASP A 43 1.12 3.96 -5.90
N ALA A 44 1.40 2.78 -6.49
CA ALA A 44 2.76 2.36 -6.80
C ALA A 44 3.47 3.34 -7.75
N HIS A 45 2.76 3.89 -8.74
CA HIS A 45 3.29 4.95 -9.59
C HIS A 45 3.61 6.22 -8.79
N ALA A 46 2.71 6.65 -7.90
CA ALA A 46 2.93 7.83 -7.08
C ALA A 46 4.16 7.69 -6.17
N VAL A 47 4.40 6.50 -5.60
CA VAL A 47 5.61 6.21 -4.82
C VAL A 47 6.84 6.22 -5.73
N PHE A 48 6.79 5.53 -6.87
CA PHE A 48 7.90 5.43 -7.83
C PHE A 48 8.37 6.80 -8.31
N ASP A 49 7.44 7.72 -8.56
CA ASP A 49 7.73 9.07 -9.06
C ASP A 49 8.43 9.97 -8.04
N ARG A 50 8.26 9.71 -6.74
CA ARG A 50 8.93 10.46 -5.67
C ARG A 50 10.39 10.07 -5.49
N LEU A 51 10.78 8.89 -5.96
CA LEU A 51 12.11 8.32 -5.77
C LEU A 51 13.01 8.63 -6.97
N ASN A 52 14.27 8.93 -6.71
CA ASN A 52 15.31 8.94 -7.73
C ASN A 52 15.78 7.50 -8.05
N GLN A 53 16.66 7.34 -9.05
CA GLN A 53 17.08 6.01 -9.50
C GLN A 53 17.76 5.17 -8.41
N ILE A 54 18.66 5.77 -7.62
CA ILE A 54 19.39 5.08 -6.55
C ILE A 54 18.41 4.60 -5.48
N GLU A 55 17.47 5.46 -5.10
CA GLU A 55 16.44 5.13 -4.13
C GLU A 55 15.53 4.00 -4.61
N ARG A 56 15.14 4.01 -5.90
CA ARG A 56 14.34 2.93 -6.51
C ARG A 56 15.06 1.59 -6.44
N ASP A 57 16.34 1.57 -6.80
CA ASP A 57 17.13 0.34 -6.81
C ASP A 57 17.31 -0.22 -5.40
N GLY A 58 17.62 0.65 -4.43
CA GLY A 58 17.69 0.30 -3.02
C GLY A 58 16.36 -0.22 -2.47
N PHE A 59 15.27 0.52 -2.72
CA PHE A 59 13.93 0.16 -2.27
C PHE A 59 13.47 -1.17 -2.85
N ALA A 60 13.67 -1.39 -4.15
CA ALA A 60 13.34 -2.66 -4.79
C ALA A 60 14.16 -3.84 -4.27
N SER A 61 15.44 -3.62 -3.93
CA SER A 61 16.28 -4.65 -3.31
C SER A 61 15.73 -5.09 -1.95
N ILE A 62 15.45 -4.12 -1.07
CA ILE A 62 14.92 -4.36 0.28
C ILE A 62 13.54 -5.03 0.22
N LEU A 63 12.63 -4.50 -0.62
CA LEU A 63 11.29 -5.05 -0.74
C LEU A 63 11.28 -6.51 -1.21
N ARG A 64 12.19 -6.91 -2.11
CA ARG A 64 12.28 -8.32 -2.54
C ARG A 64 12.62 -9.25 -1.39
N VAL A 65 13.46 -8.83 -0.46
CA VAL A 65 13.83 -9.61 0.72
C VAL A 65 12.65 -9.65 1.71
N VAL A 66 12.08 -8.48 2.02
CA VAL A 66 11.00 -8.36 3.01
C VAL A 66 9.69 -9.03 2.56
N LEU A 67 9.35 -8.94 1.27
CA LEU A 67 8.12 -9.57 0.75
C LEU A 67 8.27 -11.07 0.48
N ALA A 68 9.49 -11.61 0.49
CA ALA A 68 9.73 -13.05 0.37
C ALA A 68 9.42 -13.80 1.68
N ASP A 69 9.45 -13.10 2.82
CA ASP A 69 9.16 -13.67 4.15
C ASP A 69 8.29 -12.69 4.96
N PRO A 70 6.99 -13.00 5.15
CA PRO A 70 6.07 -12.11 5.87
C PRO A 70 6.41 -11.95 7.35
N ASP A 71 7.05 -12.93 7.99
CA ASP A 71 7.45 -12.82 9.40
C ASP A 71 8.65 -11.88 9.55
N LEU A 72 9.62 -11.95 8.62
CA LEU A 72 10.71 -10.96 8.55
C LEU A 72 10.15 -9.54 8.39
N GLY A 73 9.18 -9.34 7.51
CA GLY A 73 8.56 -8.03 7.32
C GLY A 73 7.88 -7.49 8.59
N ARG A 74 7.21 -8.36 9.35
CA ARG A 74 6.62 -7.99 10.64
C ARG A 74 7.67 -7.55 11.64
N GLU A 75 8.72 -8.34 11.85
CA GLU A 75 9.78 -8.03 12.81
C GLU A 75 10.57 -6.78 12.41
N PHE A 76 10.83 -6.58 11.11
CA PHE A 76 11.49 -5.38 10.62
C PHE A 76 10.69 -4.11 10.93
N LEU A 77 9.37 -4.14 10.74
CA LEU A 77 8.50 -3.02 11.11
C LEU A 77 8.50 -2.77 12.62
N ALA A 78 8.43 -3.83 13.44
CA ALA A 78 8.49 -3.70 14.89
C ALA A 78 9.78 -3.02 15.38
N LEU A 79 10.93 -3.33 14.77
CA LEU A 79 12.20 -2.65 15.06
C LEU A 79 12.17 -1.17 14.70
N MET A 80 11.57 -0.82 13.55
CA MET A 80 11.44 0.57 13.12
C MET A 80 10.56 1.39 14.07
N ASP A 81 9.46 0.81 14.54
CA ASP A 81 8.55 1.47 15.49
C ASP A 81 9.24 1.74 16.84
N VAL A 82 10.08 0.82 17.32
CA VAL A 82 10.87 0.99 18.56
C VAL A 82 11.94 2.07 18.39
N GLN A 83 12.53 2.20 17.20
CA GLN A 83 13.59 3.17 16.94
C GLN A 83 13.09 4.60 16.69
N GLN A 84 11.79 4.80 16.47
CA GLN A 84 11.24 6.14 16.42
C GLN A 84 11.49 6.80 17.78
N PRO A 85 12.28 7.88 17.86
CA PRO A 85 12.52 8.55 19.13
C PRO A 85 11.17 9.04 19.63
N THR A 86 10.67 8.45 20.72
CA THR A 86 9.66 9.10 21.55
C THR A 86 10.20 10.48 21.84
N THR A 87 9.54 11.52 21.30
CA THR A 87 9.77 12.90 21.68
C THR A 87 9.74 12.94 23.21
N ARG A 88 10.91 12.96 23.85
CA ARG A 88 11.00 13.10 25.30
C ARG A 88 10.40 14.47 25.62
N PRO A 89 9.42 14.59 26.53
CA PRO A 89 9.03 15.90 27.03
C PRO A 89 10.29 16.54 27.60
N ASN A 90 10.58 17.76 27.15
CA ASN A 90 11.73 18.52 27.64
C ASN A 90 11.59 18.72 29.17
N PRO A 91 12.51 18.21 30.01
CA PRO A 91 12.42 18.39 31.46
C PRO A 91 12.71 19.82 31.94
N ASN A 92 13.07 20.75 31.04
CA ASN A 92 13.44 22.13 31.39
C ASN A 92 12.30 23.16 31.33
N THR A 93 11.03 22.75 31.28
CA THR A 93 9.93 23.67 31.66
C THR A 93 9.79 23.69 33.18
N GLN A 94 10.82 24.21 33.87
CA GLN A 94 10.61 24.81 35.19
C GLN A 94 10.13 26.23 34.93
N GLU A 95 8.82 26.43 35.03
CA GLU A 95 8.23 27.76 35.13
C GLU A 95 8.88 28.48 36.30
N GLY A 96 9.57 29.59 35.99
CA GLY A 96 10.05 30.53 36.98
C GLY A 96 8.86 31.15 37.68
N ALA A 97 8.45 30.56 38.80
CA ALA A 97 7.66 31.23 39.80
C ALA A 97 8.59 32.17 40.57
N GLY A 98 8.44 33.46 40.32
CA GLY A 98 8.88 34.50 41.24
C GLY A 98 8.20 35.81 40.92
N PRO A 99 8.23 36.79 41.82
CA PRO A 99 8.30 36.70 43.28
C PRO A 99 6.92 36.61 43.95
#